data_AF-A0AAD7JSH9-F1
#
_entry.id   AF-A0AAD7JSH9-F1
#
_cell.length_a   1.000
_cell.length_b   1.000
_cell.length_c   1.000
_cell.angle_alpha   90.00
_cell.angle_beta   90.00
_cell.angle_gamma   90.00
#
_symmetry.space_group_name_H-M   'P 1'
#
loop_
_entity.id
_entity.type
_entity.pdbx_description
1 polymer ?
#
loop_
_entity_poly.entity_id
_entity_poly.type
_entity_poly.pdbx_seq_one_letter_code
_entity_poly.pdbx_strand_id
1 'polypeptide(L)'
;MLSTLTPSLLTESDYLNLSQKHTIRLSFPLSAGHSYLLYYELDRKNVQTPFPAHARGFFYFGPRPGLPLFAASLRFRCTPTAHPSSFDDGHDLLLSNGLPWQRLLVQAVMSTFPILRDQLLREGHLTLDGLERWRIRLDGRGGHVFSSRWLFGLHQQFPVDFGVDMNLVVVGRPHQDR
;
A
#
# COMPACT_ATOMS: atom_id res chain seq x y z
N MET A 1 -2.67 -9.59 14.96
CA MET A 1 -3.28 -8.25 14.93
C MET A 1 -2.13 -7.26 14.97
N LEU A 2 -2.09 -6.27 14.10
CA LEU A 2 -0.97 -5.32 14.05
C LEU A 2 -1.20 -4.17 15.03
N SER A 3 -0.17 -3.80 15.77
CA SER A 3 -0.17 -2.67 16.69
C SER A 3 0.16 -1.36 15.96
N THR A 4 1.08 -1.40 14.99
CA THR A 4 1.52 -0.20 14.27
C THR A 4 1.95 -0.44 12.81
N LEU A 5 2.01 0.64 12.02
CA LEU A 5 2.63 0.71 10.70
C LEU A 5 3.88 1.59 10.67
N THR A 6 4.28 2.17 11.80
CA THR A 6 5.46 3.03 11.90
C THR A 6 6.70 2.17 12.16
N PRO A 7 7.71 2.18 11.28
CA PRO A 7 8.90 1.33 11.43
C PRO A 7 9.59 1.43 12.80
N SER A 8 9.74 2.65 13.32
CA SER A 8 10.40 2.91 14.60
C SER A 8 9.59 2.49 15.83
N LEU A 9 8.33 2.08 15.66
CA LEU A 9 7.43 1.63 16.73
C LEU A 9 7.08 0.15 16.62
N LEU A 10 7.64 -0.56 15.62
CA LEU A 10 7.39 -1.98 15.43
C LEU A 10 7.80 -2.78 16.67
N THR A 11 7.01 -3.81 16.95
CA THR A 11 7.28 -4.81 17.99
C THR A 11 7.36 -6.20 17.38
N GLU A 12 7.88 -7.18 18.11
CA GLU A 12 7.90 -8.57 17.65
C GLU A 12 6.50 -9.12 17.35
N SER A 13 5.46 -8.58 18.01
CA SER A 13 4.07 -8.97 17.77
C SER A 13 3.52 -8.53 16.41
N ASP A 14 4.17 -7.55 15.77
CA ASP A 14 3.84 -7.08 14.42
C ASP A 14 4.47 -7.95 13.32
N TYR A 15 5.37 -8.86 13.69
CA TYR A 15 6.01 -9.77 12.74
C TYR A 15 5.01 -10.81 12.23
N LEU A 16 4.93 -10.94 10.91
CA LEU A 16 4.01 -11.86 10.25
C LEU A 16 4.75 -12.82 9.32
N ASN A 17 4.30 -14.07 9.36
CA ASN A 17 4.65 -15.07 8.35
C ASN A 17 3.52 -15.15 7.32
N LEU A 18 3.78 -14.64 6.11
CA LEU A 18 2.86 -14.68 4.98
C LEU A 18 3.14 -15.86 4.04
N SER A 19 4.28 -16.55 4.20
CA SER A 19 4.76 -17.60 3.30
C SER A 19 3.66 -18.57 2.88
N GLN A 20 3.48 -18.74 1.56
CA GLN A 20 2.54 -19.69 0.94
C GLN A 20 1.05 -19.44 1.21
N LYS A 21 0.68 -18.36 1.90
CA LYS A 21 -0.73 -17.99 2.06
C LYS A 21 -1.24 -17.36 0.76
N HIS A 22 -2.51 -17.57 0.42
CA HIS A 22 -3.15 -16.85 -0.70
C HIS A 22 -3.72 -15.50 -0.26
N THR A 23 -4.27 -15.46 0.95
CA THR A 23 -4.81 -14.25 1.56
C THR A 23 -4.34 -14.11 2.99
N ILE A 24 -4.24 -12.87 3.45
CA ILE A 24 -4.02 -12.53 4.85
C ILE A 24 -5.04 -11.49 5.30
N ARG A 25 -5.47 -11.62 6.56
CA ARG A 25 -6.44 -10.72 7.18
C ARG A 25 -5.68 -9.70 8.02
N LEU A 26 -5.69 -8.45 7.58
CA LEU A 26 -5.11 -7.32 8.28
C LEU A 26 -6.14 -6.75 9.27
N SER A 27 -5.75 -6.59 10.53
CA SER A 27 -6.58 -5.96 11.57
C SER A 27 -5.73 -5.18 12.56
N PHE A 28 -6.34 -4.20 13.20
CA PHE A 28 -5.73 -3.33 14.22
C PHE A 28 -6.57 -3.38 15.50
N PRO A 29 -6.00 -3.18 16.71
CA PRO A 29 -6.73 -3.28 17.98
C PRO A 29 -8.04 -2.51 18.04
N LEU A 30 -8.06 -1.34 17.41
CA LEU A 30 -9.19 -0.41 17.46
C LEU A 30 -10.07 -0.45 16.20
N SER A 31 -9.93 -1.48 15.36
CA SER A 31 -10.72 -1.59 14.12
C SER A 31 -12.14 -2.13 14.32
N ALA A 32 -12.71 -2.12 15.53
CA ALA A 32 -14.07 -2.56 15.85
C ALA A 32 -14.45 -3.94 15.24
N GLY A 33 -13.50 -4.88 15.16
CA GLY A 33 -13.70 -6.19 14.55
C GLY A 33 -13.62 -6.22 13.01
N HIS A 34 -13.50 -5.06 12.37
CA HIS A 34 -13.24 -4.97 10.94
C HIS A 34 -11.82 -5.40 10.61
N SER A 35 -11.68 -6.03 9.44
CA SER A 35 -10.41 -6.48 8.92
C SER A 35 -10.42 -6.44 7.40
N TYR A 36 -9.23 -6.39 6.81
CA TYR A 36 -9.05 -6.25 5.38
C TYR A 36 -8.29 -7.44 4.81
N LEU A 37 -8.72 -7.97 3.67
CA LEU A 37 -8.06 -9.08 3.00
C LEU A 37 -7.00 -8.57 2.02
N LEU A 38 -5.75 -8.91 2.29
CA LEU A 38 -4.64 -8.68 1.39
C LEU A 38 -4.27 -9.98 0.67
N TYR A 39 -3.78 -9.84 -0.55
CA TYR A 39 -3.25 -10.92 -1.36
C TYR A 39 -1.91 -10.49 -1.96
N TYR A 40 -1.11 -11.44 -2.43
CA TYR A 40 0.18 -11.14 -3.03
C TYR A 40 0.00 -10.50 -4.41
N GLU A 41 -0.38 -11.28 -5.41
CA GLU A 41 -0.68 -10.83 -6.77
C GLU A 41 -1.78 -11.70 -7.39
N LEU A 42 -2.35 -11.25 -8.51
CA LEU A 42 -3.26 -12.04 -9.34
C LEU A 42 -2.50 -12.50 -10.58
N ASP A 43 -2.68 -13.75 -10.98
CA ASP A 43 -2.18 -14.27 -12.23
C ASP A 43 -3.01 -13.77 -13.44
N ARG A 44 -2.63 -14.18 -14.65
CA ARG A 44 -3.33 -13.81 -15.90
C ARG A 44 -4.79 -14.28 -15.97
N LYS A 45 -5.20 -15.22 -15.11
CA LYS A 45 -6.56 -15.74 -15.00
C LYS A 45 -7.32 -15.10 -13.84
N ASN A 46 -6.80 -14.02 -13.25
CA ASN A 46 -7.32 -13.37 -12.05
C ASN A 46 -7.37 -14.29 -10.81
N VAL A 47 -6.51 -15.30 -10.75
CA VAL A 47 -6.39 -16.19 -9.59
C VAL A 47 -5.27 -15.70 -8.68
N GLN A 48 -5.52 -15.72 -7.37
CA GLN A 48 -4.54 -15.29 -6.38
C GLN A 48 -3.33 -16.23 -6.34
N THR A 49 -2.17 -15.68 -6.63
CA THR A 49 -0.89 -16.36 -6.43
C THR A 49 -0.53 -16.35 -4.94
N PRO A 50 0.00 -17.46 -4.38
CA PRO A 50 0.41 -17.47 -2.99
C PRO A 50 1.61 -16.55 -2.76
N PHE A 51 1.73 -16.02 -1.55
CA PHE A 51 2.91 -15.26 -1.12
C PHE A 51 4.19 -16.11 -1.24
N PRO A 52 5.32 -15.54 -1.68
CA PRO A 52 6.60 -16.24 -1.79
C PRO A 52 7.03 -16.93 -0.49
N ALA A 53 7.80 -18.01 -0.60
CA ALA A 53 8.24 -18.80 0.57
C ALA A 53 9.04 -17.99 1.61
N HIS A 54 9.68 -16.89 1.19
CA HIS A 54 10.47 -16.00 2.05
C HIS A 54 9.67 -14.81 2.63
N ALA A 55 8.36 -14.71 2.38
CA ALA A 55 7.54 -13.57 2.78
C ALA A 55 7.25 -13.57 4.30
N ARG A 56 8.24 -13.15 5.10
CA ARG A 56 8.16 -13.04 6.56
C ARG A 56 8.78 -11.71 7.01
N GLY A 57 8.10 -10.98 7.88
CA GLY A 57 8.51 -9.61 8.21
C GLY A 57 7.34 -8.73 8.63
N PHE A 58 7.43 -7.44 8.31
CA PHE A 58 6.56 -6.41 8.87
C PHE A 58 5.79 -5.66 7.79
N PHE A 59 4.53 -5.34 8.07
CA PHE A 59 3.84 -4.28 7.33
C PHE A 59 4.29 -2.92 7.83
N TYR A 60 4.46 -1.97 6.90
CA TYR A 60 4.82 -0.61 7.24
C TYR A 60 4.22 0.41 6.28
N PHE A 61 4.09 1.63 6.78
CA PHE A 61 3.74 2.79 5.99
C PHE A 61 4.97 3.30 5.23
N GLY A 62 4.95 3.17 3.90
CA GLY A 62 6.01 3.65 3.01
C GLY A 62 5.63 5.00 2.38
N PRO A 63 6.02 6.14 2.97
CA PRO A 63 5.88 7.43 2.31
C PRO A 63 6.75 7.46 1.05
N ARG A 64 6.35 8.29 0.08
CA ARG A 64 7.19 8.59 -1.09
C ARG A 64 7.67 10.04 -0.99
N PRO A 65 8.93 10.28 -0.57
CA PRO A 65 9.46 11.64 -0.46
C PRO A 65 9.27 12.43 -1.76
N GLY A 66 8.85 13.69 -1.65
CA GLY A 66 8.60 14.57 -2.79
C GLY A 66 7.30 14.31 -3.57
N LEU A 67 6.56 13.24 -3.24
CA LEU A 67 5.26 12.94 -3.83
C LEU A 67 4.12 13.22 -2.84
N PRO A 68 2.89 13.50 -3.35
CA PRO A 68 1.73 13.64 -2.48
C PRO A 68 1.45 12.39 -1.66
N LEU A 69 0.78 12.57 -0.52
CA LEU A 69 0.47 11.50 0.44
C LEU A 69 -0.32 10.32 -0.14
N PHE A 70 -1.13 10.53 -1.18
CA PHE A 70 -1.86 9.45 -1.86
C PHE A 70 -0.95 8.53 -2.70
N ALA A 71 0.27 8.97 -3.00
CA ALA A 71 1.32 8.16 -3.61
C ALA A 71 2.04 7.26 -2.60
N ALA A 72 1.83 7.50 -1.29
CA ALA A 72 2.31 6.61 -0.26
C ALA A 72 1.56 5.27 -0.32
N SER A 73 2.15 4.27 0.31
CA SER A 73 1.70 2.89 0.18
C SER A 73 1.86 2.13 1.48
N LEU A 74 0.94 1.21 1.74
CA LEU A 74 1.21 0.08 2.62
C LEU A 74 2.17 -0.88 1.90
N ARG A 75 3.27 -1.24 2.55
CA ARG A 75 4.29 -2.15 2.04
C ARG A 75 4.55 -3.27 3.04
N PHE A 76 5.19 -4.33 2.56
CA PHE A 76 5.65 -5.43 3.40
C PHE A 76 7.16 -5.56 3.27
N ARG A 77 7.88 -5.46 4.38
CA ARG A 77 9.34 -5.60 4.43
C ARG A 77 9.69 -6.98 4.95
N CYS A 78 10.34 -7.79 4.12
CA CYS A 78 10.88 -9.08 4.49
C CYS A 78 12.13 -8.89 5.35
N THR A 79 12.14 -9.49 6.55
CA THR A 79 13.25 -9.37 7.50
C THR A 79 13.79 -10.75 7.91
N PRO A 80 15.08 -10.86 8.26
CA PRO A 80 15.66 -12.13 8.72
C PRO A 80 15.06 -12.66 10.02
N THR A 81 14.65 -11.77 10.92
CA THR A 81 14.13 -12.12 12.26
C THR A 81 12.87 -11.33 12.60
N ALA A 82 12.21 -11.75 13.68
CA ALA A 82 11.07 -11.03 14.26
C ALA A 82 11.47 -9.81 15.11
N HIS A 83 12.76 -9.56 15.31
CA HIS A 83 13.22 -8.44 16.10
C HIS A 83 13.14 -7.15 15.27
N PRO A 84 12.53 -6.06 15.78
CA PRO A 84 12.36 -4.80 15.01
C PRO A 84 13.67 -4.21 14.49
N SER A 85 14.80 -4.42 15.17
CA SER A 85 16.11 -3.95 14.68
C SER A 85 16.53 -4.55 13.34
N SER A 86 15.96 -5.69 12.95
CA SER A 86 16.23 -6.32 11.65
C SER A 86 15.48 -5.64 10.48
N PHE A 87 14.67 -4.62 10.76
CA PHE A 87 13.90 -3.91 9.75
C PHE A 87 14.80 -3.25 8.71
N ASP A 88 15.89 -2.61 9.11
CA ASP A 88 16.78 -1.88 8.20
C ASP A 88 17.59 -2.81 7.28
N ASP A 89 17.94 -3.99 7.76
CA ASP A 89 18.59 -5.06 7.00
C ASP A 89 17.62 -5.80 6.06
N GLY A 90 16.32 -5.52 6.18
CA GLY A 90 15.27 -6.12 5.37
C GLY A 90 15.13 -5.52 3.97
N HIS A 91 14.37 -6.19 3.12
CA HIS A 91 14.03 -5.74 1.77
C HIS A 91 12.52 -5.74 1.57
N ASP A 92 12.02 -4.86 0.71
CA ASP A 92 10.60 -4.90 0.33
C ASP A 92 10.28 -6.22 -0.38
N LEU A 93 9.16 -6.83 -0.01
CA LEU A 93 8.58 -7.94 -0.76
C LEU A 93 8.34 -7.48 -2.20
N LEU A 94 8.82 -8.23 -3.17
CA LEU A 94 8.68 -7.90 -4.59
C LEU A 94 7.54 -8.70 -5.22
N LEU A 95 6.85 -8.09 -6.17
CA LEU A 95 5.95 -8.75 -7.12
C LEU A 95 6.75 -9.56 -8.15
N SER A 96 6.09 -10.43 -8.91
CA SER A 96 6.73 -11.19 -10.02
C SER A 96 7.42 -10.32 -11.06
N ASN A 97 6.99 -9.06 -11.21
CA ASN A 97 7.59 -8.07 -12.10
C ASN A 97 8.77 -7.29 -11.50
N GLY A 98 9.22 -7.65 -10.30
CA GLY A 98 10.38 -7.03 -9.62
C GLY A 98 10.08 -5.71 -8.91
N LEU A 99 8.86 -5.16 -9.00
CA LEU A 99 8.48 -3.99 -8.23
C LEU A 99 8.14 -4.35 -6.78
N PRO A 100 8.35 -3.43 -5.82
CA PRO A 100 7.83 -3.58 -4.46
C PRO A 100 6.32 -3.84 -4.46
N TRP A 101 5.92 -4.87 -3.74
CA TRP A 101 4.54 -5.11 -3.36
C TRP A 101 4.03 -3.92 -2.55
N GLN A 102 2.89 -3.40 -2.96
CA GLN A 102 2.29 -2.23 -2.32
C GLN A 102 0.78 -2.25 -2.44
N ARG A 103 0.11 -1.58 -1.50
CA ARG A 103 -1.27 -1.09 -1.67
C ARG A 103 -1.26 0.42 -1.54
N LEU A 104 -1.64 1.09 -2.63
CA LEU A 104 -1.61 2.55 -2.69
C LEU A 104 -2.67 3.13 -1.75
N LEU A 105 -2.31 4.18 -1.02
CA LEU A 105 -3.22 4.84 -0.09
C LEU A 105 -4.43 5.44 -0.79
N VAL A 106 -4.31 5.85 -2.05
CA VAL A 106 -5.47 6.33 -2.82
C VAL A 106 -6.62 5.31 -2.83
N GLN A 107 -6.31 4.01 -2.86
CA GLN A 107 -7.30 2.94 -2.79
C GLN A 107 -7.95 2.85 -1.39
N ALA A 108 -7.20 3.22 -0.36
CA ALA A 108 -7.69 3.29 1.01
C ALA A 108 -8.55 4.54 1.30
N VAL A 109 -8.22 5.67 0.68
CA VAL A 109 -8.93 6.95 0.82
C VAL A 109 -10.28 6.94 0.09
N MET A 110 -10.38 6.31 -1.08
CA MET A 110 -11.59 6.28 -1.91
C MET A 110 -12.64 5.23 -1.48
N SER A 111 -12.78 4.98 -0.17
CA SER A 111 -13.81 4.14 0.49
C SER A 111 -13.56 2.63 0.70
N THR A 112 -12.42 2.06 0.29
CA THR A 112 -12.21 0.60 0.39
C THR A 112 -11.45 0.14 1.66
N PHE A 113 -10.81 1.04 2.43
CA PHE A 113 -9.97 0.64 3.59
C PHE A 113 -10.11 1.59 4.81
N PRO A 114 -11.30 1.68 5.44
CA PRO A 114 -11.50 2.54 6.61
C PRO A 114 -10.52 2.19 7.75
N ILE A 115 -10.25 0.91 8.00
CA ILE A 115 -9.35 0.48 9.08
C ILE A 115 -7.90 1.00 8.90
N LEU A 116 -7.42 1.05 7.66
CA LEU A 116 -6.06 1.50 7.34
C LEU A 116 -5.99 3.02 7.47
N ARG A 117 -7.00 3.73 6.96
CA ARG A 117 -7.12 5.18 7.11
C ARG A 117 -7.13 5.58 8.59
N ASP A 118 -7.94 4.91 9.40
CA ASP A 118 -8.11 5.25 10.82
C ASP A 118 -6.83 4.95 11.62
N GLN A 119 -6.13 3.85 11.30
CA GLN A 119 -4.81 3.58 11.87
C GLN A 119 -3.79 4.67 11.49
N LEU A 120 -3.72 5.05 10.22
CA LEU A 120 -2.75 6.05 9.75
C LEU A 120 -3.06 7.46 10.28
N LEU A 121 -4.34 7.79 10.51
CA LEU A 121 -4.73 9.02 11.21
C LEU A 121 -4.28 8.99 12.67
N ARG A 122 -4.46 7.87 13.37
CA ARG A 122 -4.02 7.70 14.77
C ARG A 122 -2.51 7.86 14.92
N GLU A 123 -1.76 7.30 13.98
CA GLU A 123 -0.29 7.36 13.98
C GLU A 123 0.27 8.70 13.45
N GLY A 124 -0.60 9.61 12.99
CA GLY A 124 -0.17 10.92 12.47
C GLY A 124 0.42 10.88 11.07
N HIS A 125 0.36 9.76 10.36
CA HIS A 125 0.77 9.65 8.94
C HIS A 125 -0.19 10.38 8.00
N LEU A 126 -1.45 10.55 8.42
CA LEU A 126 -2.47 11.30 7.71
C LEU A 126 -3.03 12.43 8.59
N THR A 127 -3.58 13.46 7.95
CA THR A 127 -4.41 14.47 8.60
C THR A 127 -5.80 14.48 7.98
N LEU A 128 -6.84 14.79 8.76
CA LEU A 128 -8.22 14.89 8.25
C LEU A 128 -8.32 15.95 7.14
N ASP A 129 -7.70 17.11 7.33
CA ASP A 129 -7.64 18.16 6.29
C ASP A 129 -6.90 17.70 5.03
N GLY A 130 -5.85 16.90 5.21
CA GLY A 130 -5.16 16.25 4.10
C GLY A 130 -6.14 15.37 3.32
N LEU A 131 -6.84 14.46 4.00
CA LEU A 131 -7.81 13.56 3.40
C LEU A 131 -8.96 14.30 2.69
N GLU A 132 -9.55 15.30 3.32
CA GLU A 132 -10.71 16.01 2.76
C GLU A 132 -10.33 16.79 1.48
N ARG A 133 -9.18 17.46 1.48
CA ARG A 133 -8.63 18.11 0.27
C ARG A 133 -8.44 17.14 -0.89
N TRP A 134 -8.14 15.87 -0.59
CA TRP A 134 -8.01 14.85 -1.63
C TRP A 134 -9.35 14.24 -2.03
N ARG A 135 -10.28 14.03 -1.09
CA ARG A 135 -11.63 13.56 -1.40
C ARG A 135 -12.28 14.45 -2.44
N ILE A 136 -12.20 15.77 -2.27
CA ILE A 136 -12.68 16.77 -3.23
C ILE A 136 -11.98 16.64 -4.60
N ARG A 137 -10.69 16.31 -4.65
CA ARG A 137 -9.93 16.18 -5.91
C ARG A 137 -10.19 14.86 -6.64
N LEU A 138 -10.60 13.82 -5.92
CA LEU A 138 -10.88 12.49 -6.46
C LEU A 138 -12.38 12.30 -6.78
N ASP A 139 -13.27 13.01 -6.06
CA ASP A 139 -14.68 13.11 -6.38
C ASP A 139 -14.85 13.77 -7.76
N GLY A 140 -15.54 13.05 -8.66
CA GLY A 140 -15.70 13.42 -10.08
C GLY A 140 -14.93 12.54 -11.07
N ARG A 141 -14.02 11.66 -10.61
CA ARG A 141 -13.28 10.70 -11.46
C ARG A 141 -13.76 9.25 -11.31
N GLY A 142 -15.07 9.05 -11.39
CA GLY A 142 -15.74 7.78 -11.10
C GLY A 142 -15.13 6.53 -11.77
N GLY A 143 -15.23 5.40 -11.08
CA GLY A 143 -15.22 4.03 -11.63
C GLY A 143 -13.88 3.41 -12.03
N HIS A 144 -12.99 4.13 -12.70
CA HIS A 144 -11.81 3.51 -13.36
C HIS A 144 -10.53 3.46 -12.52
N VAL A 145 -10.57 3.96 -11.28
CA VAL A 145 -9.41 4.16 -10.41
C VAL A 145 -8.81 2.85 -9.86
N PHE A 146 -9.62 1.80 -9.73
CA PHE A 146 -9.24 0.56 -9.06
C PHE A 146 -8.32 -0.36 -9.89
N SER A 147 -8.31 -0.23 -11.22
CA SER A 147 -7.44 -0.96 -12.15
C SER A 147 -6.36 -0.09 -12.80
N SER A 148 -6.38 1.23 -12.57
CA SER A 148 -5.46 2.17 -13.21
C SER A 148 -4.09 2.15 -12.55
N ARG A 149 -3.03 2.15 -13.36
CA ARG A 149 -1.66 2.38 -12.86
C ARG A 149 -1.51 3.86 -12.54
N TRP A 150 -1.23 4.17 -11.27
CA TRP A 150 -1.02 5.54 -10.81
C TRP A 150 0.44 5.94 -10.98
N LEU A 151 0.68 6.93 -11.85
CA LEU A 151 1.96 7.61 -11.97
C LEU A 151 1.88 8.95 -11.26
N PHE A 152 2.86 9.22 -10.41
CA PHE A 152 2.92 10.39 -9.54
C PHE A 152 4.01 11.37 -9.93
N GLY A 153 4.87 10.99 -10.88
CA GLY A 153 5.96 11.83 -11.38
C GLY A 153 6.42 11.43 -12.78
N LEU A 154 7.06 12.37 -13.47
CA LEU A 154 7.78 12.12 -14.70
C LEU A 154 9.00 11.22 -14.40
N HIS A 155 9.33 10.32 -15.34
CA HIS A 155 10.39 9.30 -15.19
C HIS A 155 10.14 8.22 -14.12
N GLN A 156 8.94 8.14 -13.53
CA GLN A 156 8.57 6.99 -12.71
C GLN A 156 8.55 5.74 -13.59
N GLN A 157 9.35 4.73 -13.25
CA GLN A 157 9.28 3.42 -13.91
C GLN A 157 7.97 2.72 -13.56
N PHE A 158 7.34 2.11 -14.57
CA PHE A 158 6.16 1.27 -14.39
C PHE A 158 6.21 0.10 -15.38
N PRO A 159 5.83 -1.12 -14.95
CA PRO A 159 5.67 -2.22 -15.88
C PRO A 159 4.56 -1.86 -16.86
N VAL A 160 4.72 -2.27 -18.11
CA VAL A 160 3.66 -2.21 -19.10
C VAL A 160 3.43 -3.64 -19.57
N ASP A 161 2.21 -4.11 -19.40
CA ASP A 161 1.76 -5.31 -20.08
C ASP A 161 0.93 -4.85 -21.27
N PHE A 162 1.47 -5.04 -22.48
CA PHE A 162 0.79 -4.66 -23.72
C PHE A 162 -0.31 -5.66 -24.13
N GLY A 163 -0.48 -6.77 -23.40
CA GLY A 163 -1.51 -7.78 -23.65
C GLY A 163 -2.85 -7.52 -22.94
N VAL A 164 -2.98 -6.43 -22.19
CA VAL A 164 -4.20 -6.06 -21.45
C VAL A 164 -4.59 -4.61 -21.74
N ASP A 165 -5.89 -4.31 -21.70
CA ASP A 165 -6.37 -2.93 -21.75
C ASP A 165 -5.85 -2.15 -20.53
N MET A 166 -4.95 -1.20 -20.78
CA MET A 166 -4.40 -0.34 -19.74
C MET A 166 -5.13 1.00 -19.67
N ASN A 167 -5.61 1.35 -18.49
CA ASN A 167 -6.02 2.72 -18.16
C ASN A 167 -4.86 3.42 -17.43
N LEU A 168 -4.32 4.46 -18.08
CA LEU A 168 -3.28 5.32 -17.49
C LEU A 168 -3.90 6.61 -16.99
N VAL A 169 -3.76 6.89 -15.70
CA VAL A 169 -4.21 8.15 -15.09
C VAL A 169 -2.98 8.92 -14.63
N VAL A 170 -2.71 10.06 -15.26
CA VAL A 170 -1.66 11.00 -14.86
C VAL A 170 -2.27 12.08 -13.98
N VAL A 171 -1.72 12.26 -12.78
CA VAL A 171 -2.13 13.33 -11.86
C VAL A 171 -0.97 14.32 -11.72
N GLY A 172 -1.04 15.41 -12.49
CA GLY A 172 -0.10 16.53 -12.42
C GLY A 172 -0.56 17.63 -11.47
N ARG A 173 0.37 18.49 -11.04
CA ARG A 173 0.02 19.80 -10.46
C ARG A 173 -0.58 20.66 -11.58
N PRO A 174 -1.63 21.47 -11.33
CA PRO A 174 -2.06 22.45 -12.31
C PRO A 174 -0.89 23.39 -12.63
N HIS A 175 -0.71 23.68 -13.92
CA HIS A 175 0.22 24.69 -14.40
C HIS A 175 -0.15 26.00 -13.69
N GLN A 176 0.76 26.56 -12.89
CA GLN A 176 0.64 27.94 -12.45
C GLN A 176 1.23 28.79 -13.56
N ASP A 177 0.37 29.39 -14.37
CA ASP A 177 0.80 30.41 -15.31
C ASP A 177 1.41 31.57 -14.50
N ARG A 178 2.64 31.92 -14.87
CA ARG A 178 3.35 33.11 -14.40
C ARG A 178 2.83 34.34 -15.12
#